data_AF-G3HTA9-F1
#
_entry.id   AF-G3HTA9-F1
#
_cell.length_a   1.000
_cell.length_b   1.000
_cell.length_c   1.000
_cell.angle_alpha   90.00
_cell.angle_beta   90.00
_cell.angle_gamma   90.00
#
_symmetry.space_group_name_H-M   'P 1'
#
loop_
_entity.id
_entity.type
_entity.pdbx_description
1 polymer ?
#
loop_
_entity_poly.entity_id
_entity_poly.type
_entity_poly.pdbx_seq_one_letter_code
_entity_poly.pdbx_strand_id
1 'polypeptide(L)'
;MWAAGVILYILLCGFPPFRSPERDQDELFNIIQLGQFEFLAPYWDNISDAAKDLVRHLLVVDPKKRYTAHQVLQHPWIEMAGHPSTVNSQKDDSPSSDGRFQSQHKKVAEQVS
;
A
#
# COMPACT_ATOMS: atom_id res chain seq x y z
N MET A 1 -17.40 4.93 -14.16
CA MET A 1 -16.99 4.43 -12.83
C MET A 1 -16.47 3.00 -12.86
N TRP A 2 -17.24 2.01 -13.34
CA TRP A 2 -16.72 0.62 -13.46
C TRP A 2 -15.39 0.52 -14.21
N ALA A 3 -15.33 1.10 -15.41
CA ALA A 3 -14.10 1.14 -16.20
C ALA A 3 -12.95 1.83 -15.45
N ALA A 4 -13.22 2.86 -14.65
CA ALA A 4 -12.20 3.51 -13.82
C ALA A 4 -11.65 2.56 -12.74
N GLY A 5 -12.51 1.72 -12.14
CA GLY A 5 -12.08 0.65 -11.23
C GLY A 5 -11.18 -0.37 -11.91
N VAL A 6 -11.52 -0.80 -13.13
CA VAL A 6 -10.70 -1.73 -13.92
C VAL A 6 -9.34 -1.12 -14.24
N ILE A 7 -9.31 0.13 -14.70
CA ILE A 7 -8.05 0.84 -15.01
C ILE A 7 -7.23 1.05 -13.75
N LEU A 8 -7.84 1.47 -12.64
CA LEU A 8 -7.15 1.65 -11.37
C LEU A 8 -6.51 0.34 -10.87
N TYR A 9 -7.25 -0.77 -10.94
CA TYR A 9 -6.71 -2.09 -10.58
C TYR A 9 -5.47 -2.42 -11.41
N ILE A 10 -5.51 -2.18 -12.73
CA ILE A 10 -4.36 -2.40 -13.63
C ILE A 10 -3.19 -1.49 -13.27
N LEU A 11 -3.43 -0.21 -12.99
CA LEU A 11 -2.36 0.73 -12.62
C LEU A 11 -1.66 0.33 -11.33
N LEU A 12 -2.38 -0.31 -10.41
CA LEU A 12 -1.86 -0.71 -9.10
C LEU A 12 -1.03 -2.00 -9.14
N CYS A 13 -1.43 -3.01 -9.91
CA CYS A 13 -0.77 -4.33 -9.90
C CYS A 13 -0.28 -4.84 -11.27
N GLY A 14 -0.62 -4.18 -12.37
CA GLY A 14 -0.14 -4.49 -13.72
C GLY A 14 -0.99 -5.49 -14.53
N PHE A 15 -2.13 -5.95 -14.03
CA PHE A 15 -3.02 -6.88 -14.76
C PHE A 15 -4.51 -6.60 -14.56
N PRO A 16 -5.40 -7.00 -15.49
CA PRO A 16 -6.85 -6.85 -15.33
C PRO A 16 -7.41 -7.70 -14.19
N PRO A 17 -8.45 -7.20 -13.48
CA PRO A 17 -9.10 -7.90 -12.37
C PRO A 17 -9.91 -9.13 -12.78
N PHE A 18 -10.36 -9.19 -14.04
CA PHE A 18 -11.19 -10.28 -14.56
C PHE A 18 -10.42 -11.04 -15.65
N ARG A 19 -10.31 -12.36 -15.49
CA ARG A 19 -9.67 -13.28 -16.44
C ARG A 19 -10.36 -14.64 -16.35
N SER A 20 -10.65 -15.26 -17.50
CA SER A 20 -10.97 -16.69 -17.55
C SER A 20 -9.67 -17.49 -17.53
N PRO A 21 -9.53 -18.51 -16.65
CA PRO A 21 -8.38 -19.40 -16.64
C PRO A 21 -8.18 -20.11 -17.98
N GLU A 22 -9.26 -20.51 -18.63
CA GLU A 22 -9.26 -21.26 -19.90
C GLU A 22 -9.35 -20.36 -21.14
N ARG A 23 -9.34 -19.03 -20.94
CA ARG A 23 -9.53 -18.01 -22.00
C ARG A 23 -10.89 -18.13 -22.71
N ASP A 24 -11.87 -18.67 -22.00
CA ASP A 24 -13.25 -18.76 -22.43
C ASP A 24 -13.95 -17.40 -22.28
N GLN A 25 -14.70 -17.00 -23.31
CA GLN A 25 -15.35 -15.69 -23.30
C GLN A 25 -16.62 -15.69 -22.45
N ASP A 26 -17.39 -16.77 -22.46
CA ASP A 26 -18.65 -16.84 -21.72
C ASP A 26 -18.39 -16.88 -20.21
N GLU A 27 -17.40 -17.64 -19.78
CA GLU A 27 -16.89 -17.64 -18.40
C GLU A 27 -16.40 -16.24 -17.99
N LEU A 28 -15.62 -15.57 -18.84
CA LEU A 28 -15.14 -14.21 -18.57
C LEU A 28 -16.31 -13.23 -18.41
N PHE A 29 -17.34 -13.30 -19.26
CA PHE A 29 -18.53 -12.47 -19.12
C PHE A 29 -19.29 -12.78 -17.83
N ASN A 30 -19.38 -14.05 -17.42
CA ASN A 30 -20.01 -14.44 -16.16
C ASN A 30 -19.24 -13.87 -14.97
N ILE A 31 -17.91 -13.98 -14.94
CA ILE A 31 -17.05 -13.40 -13.89
C ILE A 31 -17.26 -11.89 -13.79
N ILE A 32 -17.30 -11.18 -14.94
CA ILE A 32 -17.55 -9.74 -14.98
C ILE A 32 -18.93 -9.39 -14.43
N GLN A 33 -19.97 -10.14 -14.81
CA GLN A 33 -21.34 -9.91 -14.34
C GLN A 33 -21.50 -10.18 -12.84
N LEU A 34 -20.80 -11.17 -12.31
CA LEU A 34 -20.75 -11.46 -10.87
C LEU A 34 -19.90 -10.45 -10.10
N GLY A 35 -19.03 -9.70 -10.78
CA GLY A 35 -18.08 -8.77 -10.16
C GLY A 35 -17.08 -9.48 -9.25
N GLN A 36 -16.74 -10.73 -9.56
CA GLN A 36 -15.79 -11.53 -8.79
C GLN A 36 -14.36 -11.21 -9.24
N PHE A 37 -13.57 -10.66 -8.33
CA PHE A 37 -12.15 -10.42 -8.52
C PHE A 37 -11.42 -10.53 -7.18
N GLU A 38 -10.11 -10.73 -7.24
CA GLU A 38 -9.28 -10.95 -6.06
C GLU A 38 -8.07 -10.01 -6.05
N PHE A 39 -7.53 -9.74 -4.86
CA PHE A 39 -6.28 -9.02 -4.69
C PHE A 39 -5.15 -10.02 -4.47
N LEU A 40 -4.60 -10.54 -5.56
CA LEU A 40 -3.67 -11.68 -5.54
C LEU A 40 -2.30 -11.32 -4.97
N ALA A 41 -1.80 -12.15 -4.06
CA ALA A 41 -0.41 -12.11 -3.62
C ALA A 41 0.53 -12.63 -4.74
N PRO A 42 1.79 -12.16 -4.81
CA PRO A 42 2.40 -11.12 -3.96
C PRO A 42 2.13 -9.68 -4.45
N TYR A 43 1.42 -9.52 -5.58
CA TYR A 43 1.30 -8.25 -6.29
C TYR A 43 0.57 -7.16 -5.48
N TRP A 44 -0.31 -7.56 -4.57
CA TRP A 44 -1.11 -6.65 -3.73
C TRP A 44 -0.60 -6.53 -2.29
N ASP A 45 0.50 -7.19 -1.92
CA ASP A 45 0.99 -7.25 -0.55
C ASP A 45 1.43 -5.86 -0.05
N ASN A 46 2.11 -5.10 -0.92
CA ASN A 46 2.63 -3.76 -0.60
C ASN A 46 1.65 -2.62 -0.96
N ILE A 47 0.44 -2.94 -1.40
CA ILE A 47 -0.56 -1.95 -1.80
C ILE A 47 -1.46 -1.66 -0.60
N SER A 48 -1.58 -0.37 -0.25
CA SER A 48 -2.36 0.08 0.91
C SER A 48 -3.81 -0.42 0.89
N ASP A 49 -4.36 -0.71 2.07
CA ASP A 49 -5.76 -1.13 2.19
C ASP A 49 -6.74 -0.06 1.72
N ALA A 50 -6.40 1.22 1.86
CA ALA A 50 -7.20 2.33 1.33
C ALA A 50 -7.30 2.28 -0.20
N ALA A 51 -6.24 1.89 -0.92
CA ALA A 51 -6.30 1.72 -2.37
C ALA A 51 -7.22 0.54 -2.74
N LYS A 52 -7.07 -0.59 -2.05
CA LYS A 52 -7.91 -1.79 -2.24
C LYS A 52 -9.38 -1.46 -1.97
N ASP A 53 -9.66 -0.69 -0.93
CA ASP A 53 -11.00 -0.26 -0.57
C ASP A 53 -11.65 0.61 -1.66
N LEU A 54 -10.92 1.57 -2.23
CA LEU A 54 -11.42 2.36 -3.35
C LEU A 54 -11.78 1.47 -4.57
N VAL A 55 -10.93 0.50 -4.89
CA VAL A 55 -11.18 -0.45 -5.98
C VAL A 55 -12.46 -1.25 -5.74
N ARG A 56 -12.70 -1.73 -4.50
CA ARG A 56 -13.94 -2.43 -4.13
C ARG A 56 -15.17 -1.55 -4.36
N HIS A 57 -15.11 -0.27 -4.01
CA HIS A 57 -16.21 0.68 -4.21
C HIS A 57 -16.46 1.05 -5.69
N LEU A 58 -15.45 0.92 -6.54
CA LEU A 58 -15.56 1.14 -7.99
C LEU A 58 -16.08 -0.08 -8.77
N LEU A 59 -15.71 -1.28 -8.33
CA LEU A 59 -16.07 -2.56 -8.95
C LEU A 59 -17.30 -3.21 -8.30
N VAL A 60 -18.30 -2.39 -7.95
CA VAL A 60 -19.59 -2.86 -7.43
C VAL A 60 -20.54 -3.15 -8.59
N VAL A 61 -21.14 -4.34 -8.62
CA VAL A 61 -22.09 -4.77 -9.68
C VAL A 61 -23.30 -3.84 -9.73
N ASP A 62 -23.94 -3.60 -8.57
CA ASP A 62 -25.08 -2.69 -8.45
C ASP A 62 -24.64 -1.22 -8.70
N PRO A 63 -25.06 -0.58 -9.80
CA PRO A 63 -24.65 0.78 -10.13
C PRO A 63 -25.15 1.82 -9.13
N LYS A 64 -26.20 1.54 -8.35
CA LYS A 64 -26.71 2.46 -7.32
C LYS A 64 -25.84 2.47 -6.06
N LYS A 65 -25.10 1.39 -5.81
CA LYS A 65 -24.15 1.27 -4.69
C LYS A 65 -22.72 1.63 -5.09
N ARG A 66 -22.43 1.61 -6.39
CA ARG A 66 -21.13 1.97 -6.96
C ARG A 66 -20.83 3.44 -6.71
N TYR A 67 -19.60 3.74 -6.32
CA TYR A 67 -19.18 5.12 -6.12
C TYR A 67 -19.30 5.96 -7.39
N THR A 68 -19.81 7.16 -7.20
CA THR A 68 -19.76 8.27 -8.16
C THR A 68 -18.39 8.92 -8.18
N ALA A 69 -18.07 9.69 -9.22
CA ALA A 69 -16.79 10.40 -9.30
C ALA A 69 -16.57 11.36 -8.11
N HIS A 70 -17.63 12.03 -7.64
CA HIS A 70 -17.54 12.91 -6.48
C HIS A 70 -17.15 12.15 -5.21
N GLN A 71 -17.77 11.00 -4.95
CA GLN A 71 -17.42 10.14 -3.81
C GLN A 71 -16.00 9.60 -3.90
N VAL A 72 -15.51 9.29 -5.10
CA VAL A 72 -14.10 8.88 -5.31
C VAL A 72 -13.13 9.99 -4.93
N LEU A 73 -13.41 11.24 -5.31
CA LEU A 73 -12.54 12.38 -4.99
C LEU A 73 -12.45 12.65 -3.48
N GLN A 74 -13.47 12.27 -2.73
CA GLN A 74 -13.53 12.38 -1.27
C GLN A 74 -13.03 11.11 -0.55
N HIS A 75 -12.58 10.11 -1.30
CA HIS A 75 -12.11 8.86 -0.69
C HIS A 75 -10.73 9.07 -0.04
N PRO A 76 -10.48 8.53 1.17
CA PRO A 76 -9.23 8.77 1.92
C PRO A 76 -7.95 8.49 1.12
N TRP A 77 -7.96 7.48 0.25
CA TRP A 77 -6.82 7.17 -0.61
C TRP A 77 -6.46 8.31 -1.59
N ILE A 78 -7.46 9.02 -2.12
CA ILE A 78 -7.26 10.15 -3.03
C ILE A 78 -6.87 11.41 -2.24
N GLU A 79 -7.54 11.68 -1.13
CA GLU A 79 -7.24 12.86 -0.29
C GLU A 79 -5.83 12.80 0.32
N MET A 80 -5.37 11.62 0.73
CA MET A 80 -4.04 11.45 1.32
C MET A 80 -2.92 11.56 0.28
N ALA A 81 -3.14 11.13 -0.97
CA ALA A 81 -2.17 11.28 -2.06
C ALA A 81 -1.98 12.75 -2.49
N GLY A 82 -2.99 13.61 -2.28
CA GLY A 82 -2.95 15.04 -2.61
C GLY A 82 -2.18 15.91 -1.60
N HIS A 83 -1.90 15.39 -0.41
CA HIS A 83 -1.12 16.08 0.60
C HIS A 83 0.29 15.48 0.64
N PRO A 84 1.31 16.14 0.05
CA PRO A 84 2.68 15.75 0.32
C PRO A 84 2.87 15.87 1.82
N SER A 85 3.00 14.72 2.48
CA SER A 85 3.31 14.69 3.90
C SER A 85 4.62 15.45 4.05
N THR A 86 4.54 16.64 4.65
CA THR A 86 5.72 17.38 5.08
C THR A 86 6.36 16.52 6.15
N VAL A 87 7.33 15.68 5.73
CA VAL A 87 8.25 15.00 6.63
C VAL A 87 8.95 16.11 7.40
N ASN A 88 8.47 16.35 8.62
CA ASN A 88 9.10 17.29 9.52
C ASN A 88 10.39 16.62 9.99
N SER A 89 11.52 17.12 9.49
CA SER A 89 12.86 16.75 9.96
C SER A 89 12.92 16.93 11.47
N GLN A 90 12.94 15.83 12.22
CA GLN A 90 13.37 15.87 13.60
C GLN A 90 14.84 16.27 13.60
N LYS A 91 15.09 17.56 13.88
CA LYS A 91 16.38 18.03 14.38
C LYS A 91 16.67 17.27 15.67
N ASP A 92 17.66 16.37 15.60
CA ASP A 92 18.40 15.94 16.78
C ASP A 92 19.25 17.12 17.27
N ASP A 93 18.63 18.05 17.99
CA ASP A 93 19.36 18.99 18.85
C ASP A 93 19.55 18.31 20.21
N SER A 94 20.67 17.60 20.36
CA SER A 94 21.14 17.07 21.65
C SER A 94 21.88 18.18 22.42
N PRO A 95 21.52 18.50 23.68
CA PRO A 95 22.34 19.35 24.52
C PRO A 95 23.21 18.52 25.49
N SER A 96 24.53 18.77 25.40
CA SER A 96 25.56 18.75 26.47
C SER A 96 25.75 17.52 27.36
N SER A 97 27.01 17.05 27.47
CA SER A 97 27.86 17.42 28.62
C SER A 97 29.24 16.77 28.58
N ASP A 98 30.20 17.55 29.09
CA ASP A 98 31.60 17.24 29.35
C ASP A 98 31.88 15.89 30.03
N GLY A 99 32.96 15.24 29.60
CA GLY A 99 33.48 14.03 30.22
C GLY A 99 34.94 13.77 29.89
N ARG A 100 35.81 14.78 30.04
CA ARG A 100 37.26 14.61 30.03
C ARG A 100 37.70 14.02 31.37
N PHE A 101 38.11 12.74 31.42
CA PHE A 101 39.09 12.27 32.42
C PHE A 101 39.94 11.11 31.88
N GLN A 102 41.24 11.22 32.12
CA GLN A 102 42.34 10.36 31.66
C GLN A 102 42.54 9.09 32.49
N SER A 103 43.21 8.12 31.85
CA SER A 103 44.17 7.15 32.40
C SER A 103 43.68 6.10 33.40
N GLN A 104 43.85 4.81 33.04
CA GLN A 104 44.75 3.92 33.79
C GLN A 104 45.19 2.69 32.99
N HIS A 105 46.51 2.53 32.94
CA HIS A 105 47.27 1.38 32.47
C HIS A 105 47.28 0.29 33.56
N LYS A 106 47.45 -0.98 33.12
CA LYS A 106 48.01 -2.14 33.87
C LYS A 106 47.03 -3.13 34.54
N LYS A 107 46.88 -4.32 33.92
CA LYS A 107 47.39 -5.61 34.43
C LYS A 107 47.14 -6.75 33.42
N VAL A 108 48.22 -7.32 32.88
CA VAL A 108 48.21 -8.67 32.29
C VAL A 108 48.31 -9.65 33.46
N ALA A 109 47.38 -10.60 33.51
CA ALA A 109 47.37 -11.70 34.45
C ALA A 109 48.34 -12.79 34.00
N GLU A 110 49.04 -13.35 34.98
CA GLU A 110 49.97 -14.46 34.89
C GLU A 110 49.23 -15.78 35.16
N GLN A 111 49.88 -16.89 34.79
CA GLN A 111 49.61 -18.31 35.11
C GLN A 111 48.76 -19.06 34.06
N VAL A 112 49.15 -20.24 33.57
CA VAL A 112 49.61 -21.43 34.32
C VAL A 112 50.49 -22.37 33.45
N SER A 113 51.54 -22.90 34.12
CA SER A 113 52.32 -24.15 33.96
C SER A 113 53.24 -24.41 32.77
#